data_AF-A0A5C6BLC7-F1
#
_entry.id   AF-A0A5C6BLC7-F1
#
_cell.length_a   1.000
_cell.length_b   1.000
_cell.length_c   1.000
_cell.angle_alpha   90.00
_cell.angle_beta   90.00
_cell.angle_gamma   90.00
#
_symmetry.space_group_name_H-M   'P 1'
#
loop_
_entity.id
_entity.type
_entity.pdbx_description
1 polymer ?
#
loop_
_entity_poly.entity_id
_entity_poly.type
_entity_poly.pdbx_seq_one_letter_code
_entity_poly.pdbx_strand_id
1 'polypeptide(L)'
;MTQRWPEQLERVKRFFKRIEHPEAFGNTHDGRNDYEDFLWAFFQNCWHLKDWIKRDSTVCQKALDDIEEFWKREENENIRISSDIANATKHLVLDYPKADAIPPRGRTWNLFVGATTSTSFSYEISTPDGGVDALDVAKSAIDEWEKQIANWGLSAVT
;
A
#
# COMPACT_ATOMS: atom_id res chain seq x y z
N MET A 1 -14.29 22.25 2.91
CA MET A 1 -12.83 22.19 3.07
C MET A 1 -12.29 21.36 1.92
N THR A 2 -11.35 21.87 1.14
CA THR A 2 -10.67 21.09 0.11
C THR A 2 -9.72 20.13 0.80
N GLN A 3 -9.99 18.82 0.76
CA GLN A 3 -9.08 17.82 1.33
C GLN A 3 -7.78 17.83 0.52
N ARG A 4 -6.65 17.80 1.21
CA ARG A 4 -5.30 17.90 0.64
C ARG A 4 -4.50 16.62 0.90
N TRP A 5 -3.28 16.56 0.35
CA TRP A 5 -2.45 15.37 0.49
C TRP A 5 -2.18 14.94 1.95
N PRO A 6 -2.05 15.85 2.96
CA PRO A 6 -1.86 15.42 4.34
C PRO A 6 -3.04 14.60 4.86
N GLU A 7 -4.27 14.95 4.51
CA GLU A 7 -5.47 14.21 4.92
C GLU A 7 -5.53 12.81 4.31
N GLN A 8 -4.95 12.63 3.12
CA GLN A 8 -4.80 11.30 2.52
C GLN A 8 -3.70 10.50 3.19
N LEU A 9 -2.56 11.10 3.54
CA LEU A 9 -1.53 10.42 4.33
C LEU A 9 -2.09 9.97 5.70
N GLU A 10 -2.83 10.84 6.38
CA GLU A 10 -3.52 10.49 7.62
C GLU A 10 -4.58 9.41 7.41
N ARG A 11 -5.22 9.36 6.23
CA ARG A 11 -6.12 8.26 5.87
C ARG A 11 -5.36 6.94 5.76
N VAL A 12 -4.22 6.91 5.06
CA VAL A 12 -3.35 5.73 4.96
C VAL A 12 -2.98 5.23 6.35
N LYS A 13 -2.50 6.13 7.23
CA LYS A 13 -2.16 5.78 8.62
C LYS A 13 -3.33 5.23 9.43
N ARG A 14 -4.54 5.80 9.26
CA ARG A 14 -5.74 5.28 9.93
C ARG A 14 -6.11 3.87 9.47
N PHE A 15 -5.93 3.56 8.18
CA PHE A 15 -6.16 2.20 7.68
C PHE A 15 -5.08 1.24 8.17
N PHE A 16 -3.81 1.65 8.20
CA PHE A 16 -2.74 0.85 8.81
C PHE A 16 -3.04 0.50 10.27
N LYS A 17 -3.42 1.50 11.07
CA LYS A 17 -3.79 1.28 12.48
C LYS A 17 -4.94 0.28 12.67
N ARG A 18 -5.82 0.12 11.68
CA ARG A 18 -6.90 -0.88 11.72
C ARG A 18 -6.38 -2.29 11.48
N ILE A 19 -5.37 -2.47 10.64
CA ILE A 19 -4.80 -3.79 10.30
C ILE A 19 -3.58 -4.19 11.14
N GLU A 20 -3.05 -3.27 11.95
CA GLU A 20 -1.88 -3.50 12.82
C GLU A 20 -2.10 -4.61 13.88
N HIS A 21 -3.37 -4.87 14.21
CA HIS A 21 -3.78 -5.85 15.22
C HIS A 21 -4.76 -6.87 14.62
N PRO A 22 -4.30 -7.83 13.79
CA PRO A 22 -5.17 -8.84 13.16
C PRO A 22 -6.01 -9.64 14.16
N GLU A 23 -5.51 -9.85 15.37
CA GLU A 23 -6.21 -10.53 16.46
C GLU A 23 -7.52 -9.82 16.87
N ALA A 24 -7.63 -8.51 16.66
CA ALA A 24 -8.81 -7.73 17.01
C ALA A 24 -10.04 -8.07 16.16
N PHE A 25 -9.84 -8.69 15.00
CA PHE A 25 -10.90 -9.12 14.10
C PHE A 25 -11.46 -10.49 14.47
N GLY A 26 -10.74 -11.26 15.29
CA GLY A 26 -11.10 -12.62 15.65
C GLY A 26 -10.91 -13.61 14.51
N ASN A 27 -10.77 -14.89 14.86
CA ASN A 27 -10.49 -15.97 13.89
C ASN A 27 -11.77 -16.58 13.26
N THR A 28 -12.82 -15.78 13.10
CA THR A 28 -14.05 -16.21 12.41
C THR A 28 -13.88 -16.08 10.90
N HIS A 29 -14.85 -16.56 10.12
CA HIS A 29 -14.86 -16.28 8.68
C HIS A 29 -15.03 -14.77 8.43
N ASP A 30 -16.03 -14.15 9.07
CA ASP A 30 -16.33 -12.73 8.91
C ASP A 30 -15.17 -11.83 9.37
N GLY A 31 -14.49 -12.16 10.48
CA GLY A 31 -13.34 -11.41 10.97
C GLY A 31 -12.16 -11.43 9.99
N ARG A 32 -11.92 -12.56 9.32
CA ARG A 32 -10.89 -12.66 8.28
C ARG A 32 -11.23 -11.84 7.05
N ASN A 33 -12.50 -11.87 6.62
CA ASN A 33 -12.98 -11.07 5.49
C ASN A 33 -12.87 -9.56 5.79
N ASP A 34 -13.28 -9.14 7.00
CA ASP A 34 -13.16 -7.74 7.42
C ASP A 34 -11.70 -7.27 7.42
N TYR A 35 -10.79 -8.10 7.95
CA TYR A 35 -9.36 -7.78 7.93
C TYR A 35 -8.84 -7.63 6.50
N GLU A 36 -9.20 -8.57 5.63
CA GLU A 36 -8.80 -8.57 4.22
C GLU A 36 -9.31 -7.31 3.50
N ASP A 37 -10.56 -6.91 3.72
CA ASP A 37 -11.14 -5.67 3.20
C ASP A 37 -10.36 -4.43 3.67
N PHE A 38 -9.98 -4.37 4.94
CA PHE A 38 -9.17 -3.26 5.45
C PHE A 38 -7.74 -3.27 4.89
N LEU A 39 -7.18 -4.44 4.63
CA LEU A 39 -5.86 -4.60 4.02
C LEU A 39 -5.88 -4.09 2.57
N TRP A 40 -6.88 -4.47 1.78
CA TRP A 40 -7.07 -3.95 0.43
C TRP A 40 -7.30 -2.43 0.43
N ALA A 41 -8.16 -1.94 1.33
CA ALA A 41 -8.39 -0.51 1.47
C ALA A 41 -7.11 0.25 1.84
N PHE A 42 -6.25 -0.32 2.68
CA PHE A 42 -4.94 0.25 2.99
C PHE A 42 -4.10 0.40 1.72
N PHE A 43 -3.87 -0.67 0.95
CA PHE A 43 -3.00 -0.64 -0.23
C PHE A 43 -3.53 0.30 -1.32
N GLN A 44 -4.84 0.35 -1.53
CA GLN A 44 -5.48 1.32 -2.42
C GLN A 44 -5.23 2.76 -1.97
N ASN A 45 -5.46 3.06 -0.70
CA ASN A 45 -5.23 4.41 -0.16
C ASN A 45 -3.74 4.81 -0.23
N CYS A 46 -2.84 3.85 0.07
CA CYS A 46 -1.40 4.03 0.03
C CYS A 46 -0.93 4.38 -1.39
N TRP A 47 -1.38 3.61 -2.39
CA TRP A 47 -1.03 3.87 -3.79
C TRP A 47 -1.58 5.22 -4.28
N HIS A 48 -2.83 5.54 -3.95
CA HIS A 48 -3.49 6.77 -4.40
C HIS A 48 -3.04 8.04 -3.66
N LEU A 49 -2.15 7.96 -2.66
CA LEU A 49 -1.55 9.15 -2.07
C LEU A 49 -0.84 10.01 -3.12
N LYS A 50 -0.20 9.39 -4.12
CA LYS A 50 0.47 10.10 -5.21
C LYS A 50 -0.47 11.01 -6.00
N ASP A 51 -1.70 10.56 -6.21
CA ASP A 51 -2.72 11.27 -6.97
C ASP A 51 -3.17 12.54 -6.27
N TRP A 52 -3.14 12.55 -4.94
CA TRP A 52 -3.47 13.70 -4.11
C TRP A 52 -2.35 14.71 -4.09
N ILE A 53 -1.10 14.26 -3.93
CA ILE A 53 0.08 15.14 -4.00
C ILE A 53 0.13 15.87 -5.34
N LYS A 54 -0.13 15.18 -6.46
CA LYS A 54 -0.18 15.79 -7.80
C LYS A 54 -1.27 16.85 -7.99
N ARG A 55 -2.37 16.76 -7.23
CA ARG A 55 -3.54 17.63 -7.37
C ARG A 55 -3.56 18.76 -6.36
N ASP A 56 -2.67 18.75 -5.38
CA ASP A 56 -2.59 19.79 -4.37
C ASP A 56 -1.68 20.95 -4.82
N SER A 57 -2.29 22.11 -5.02
CA SER A 57 -1.61 23.31 -5.50
C SER A 57 -0.56 23.88 -4.54
N THR A 58 -0.48 23.39 -3.29
CA THR A 58 0.57 23.81 -2.33
C THR A 58 1.83 22.95 -2.37
N VAL A 59 1.84 21.88 -3.17
CA VAL A 59 2.98 21.01 -3.33
C VAL A 59 4.05 21.69 -4.18
N CYS A 60 5.32 21.57 -3.76
CA CYS A 60 6.44 22.19 -4.46
C CYS A 60 6.73 21.49 -5.81
N GLN A 61 7.30 22.23 -6.77
CA GLN A 61 7.60 21.70 -8.10
C GLN A 61 8.52 20.47 -8.04
N LYS A 62 9.48 20.44 -7.10
CA LYS A 62 10.37 19.30 -6.86
C LYS A 62 9.58 17.99 -6.64
N ALA A 63 8.51 18.03 -5.86
CA ALA A 63 7.68 16.85 -5.63
C ALA A 63 6.88 16.47 -6.88
N LEU A 64 6.31 17.45 -7.59
CA LEU A 64 5.53 17.21 -8.80
C LEU A 64 6.36 16.60 -9.93
N ASP A 65 7.62 17.02 -10.06
CA ASP A 65 8.55 16.50 -11.06
C ASP A 65 9.01 15.07 -10.74
N ASP A 66 9.16 14.76 -9.45
CA ASP A 66 9.78 13.52 -8.98
C ASP A 66 8.77 12.39 -8.72
N ILE A 67 7.50 12.71 -8.44
CA ILE A 67 6.52 11.74 -7.92
C ILE A 67 6.26 10.54 -8.83
N GLU A 68 6.33 10.71 -10.16
CA GLU A 68 6.15 9.59 -11.09
C GLU A 68 7.38 8.72 -11.24
N GLU A 69 8.57 9.22 -10.86
CA GLU A 69 9.80 8.43 -10.84
C GLU A 69 10.04 7.79 -9.47
N PHE A 70 9.67 8.47 -8.38
CA PHE A 70 9.79 7.99 -7.00
C PHE A 70 9.30 6.54 -6.82
N TRP A 71 8.05 6.27 -7.18
CA TRP A 71 7.48 4.95 -6.92
C TRP A 71 8.07 3.85 -7.82
N LYS A 72 8.73 4.20 -8.92
CA LYS A 72 9.34 3.23 -9.85
C LYS A 72 10.69 2.72 -9.36
N ARG A 73 11.35 3.45 -8.46
CA ARG A 73 12.71 3.11 -8.01
C ARG A 73 12.72 1.77 -7.28
N GLU A 74 13.80 1.02 -7.45
CA GLU A 74 13.93 -0.32 -6.88
C GLU A 74 13.89 -0.30 -5.35
N GLU A 75 14.44 0.75 -4.72
CA GLU A 75 14.44 0.88 -3.26
C GLU A 75 13.06 1.16 -2.64
N ASN A 76 12.03 1.45 -3.45
CA ASN A 76 10.66 1.71 -3.00
C ASN A 76 9.74 0.54 -3.38
N GLU A 77 10.21 -0.68 -3.12
CA GLU A 77 9.50 -1.91 -3.45
C GLU A 77 8.12 -1.98 -2.80
N ASN A 78 7.94 -1.48 -1.57
CA ASN A 78 6.68 -1.57 -0.86
C ASN A 78 5.60 -0.65 -1.48
N ILE A 79 5.98 0.53 -1.98
CA ILE A 79 5.07 1.34 -2.82
C ILE A 79 4.70 0.61 -4.12
N ARG A 80 5.64 -0.10 -4.76
CA ARG A 80 5.37 -0.86 -5.99
C ARG A 80 4.40 -2.02 -5.73
N ILE A 81 4.58 -2.75 -4.64
CA ILE A 81 3.65 -3.79 -4.20
C ILE A 81 2.26 -3.17 -3.95
N SER A 82 2.20 -2.02 -3.26
CA SER A 82 0.94 -1.29 -3.04
C SER A 82 0.24 -0.92 -4.36
N SER A 83 1.00 -0.48 -5.38
CA SER A 83 0.48 -0.22 -6.72
C SER A 83 -0.14 -1.46 -7.36
N ASP A 84 0.57 -2.58 -7.34
CA ASP A 84 0.12 -3.81 -7.97
C ASP A 84 -1.16 -4.36 -7.30
N ILE A 85 -1.21 -4.35 -5.97
CA ILE A 85 -2.41 -4.74 -5.20
C ILE A 85 -3.58 -3.79 -5.49
N ALA A 86 -3.35 -2.47 -5.52
CA ALA A 86 -4.40 -1.51 -5.83
C ALA A 86 -4.95 -1.69 -7.27
N ASN A 87 -4.09 -2.04 -8.23
CA ASN A 87 -4.52 -2.32 -9.59
C ASN A 87 -5.24 -3.67 -9.70
N ALA A 88 -4.78 -4.71 -8.98
CA ALA A 88 -5.41 -6.04 -8.95
C ALA A 88 -6.80 -6.03 -8.29
N THR A 89 -6.98 -5.26 -7.21
CA THR A 89 -8.28 -5.14 -6.53
C THR A 89 -9.29 -4.33 -7.37
N LYS A 90 -8.81 -3.42 -8.23
CA LYS A 90 -9.63 -2.63 -9.16
C LYS A 90 -10.02 -3.41 -10.41
N HIS A 91 -9.13 -4.24 -10.92
CA HIS A 91 -9.32 -5.01 -12.13
C HIS A 91 -9.30 -6.49 -11.75
N LEU A 92 -10.45 -7.17 -11.82
CA LEU A 92 -10.60 -8.62 -11.62
C LEU A 92 -9.51 -9.44 -12.35
N VAL A 93 -8.89 -8.86 -13.40
CA VAL A 93 -7.64 -9.27 -14.03
C VAL A 93 -6.76 -8.03 -14.28
N LEU A 94 -5.49 -8.03 -13.84
CA LEU A 94 -4.51 -6.98 -14.14
C LEU A 94 -4.27 -6.85 -15.66
N ASP A 95 -4.67 -5.73 -16.28
CA ASP A 95 -4.47 -5.53 -17.73
C ASP A 95 -3.00 -5.22 -18.10
N TYR A 96 -2.21 -4.57 -17.23
CA TYR A 96 -0.81 -4.20 -17.53
C TYR A 96 0.07 -4.05 -16.26
N PRO A 97 1.02 -4.96 -15.97
CA PRO A 97 1.98 -4.81 -14.87
C PRO A 97 3.04 -3.75 -15.18
N LYS A 98 3.39 -2.91 -14.19
CA LYS A 98 4.23 -1.70 -14.37
C LYS A 98 5.62 -1.78 -13.72
N ALA A 99 5.96 -2.88 -13.06
CA ALA A 99 7.34 -3.28 -12.80
C ALA A 99 7.91 -3.97 -14.06
N ASP A 100 9.17 -3.71 -14.43
CA ASP A 100 9.75 -3.99 -15.75
C ASP A 100 9.26 -5.27 -16.45
N ALA A 101 8.73 -5.06 -17.65
CA ALA A 101 7.90 -5.98 -18.40
C ALA A 101 8.70 -7.12 -19.07
N ILE A 102 8.75 -8.26 -18.39
CA ILE A 102 8.39 -9.55 -18.99
C ILE A 102 7.11 -9.94 -18.26
N PRO A 103 5.96 -10.23 -18.89
CA PRO A 103 4.85 -10.82 -18.16
C PRO A 103 5.33 -12.20 -17.72
N PRO A 104 5.67 -12.45 -16.45
CA PRO A 104 5.80 -13.81 -16.02
C PRO A 104 4.36 -14.30 -16.07
N ARG A 105 4.07 -15.31 -16.88
CA ARG A 105 2.78 -16.00 -16.80
C ARG A 105 2.36 -16.10 -15.33
N GLY A 106 1.31 -15.37 -14.97
CA GLY A 106 0.64 -15.44 -13.68
C GLY A 106 1.47 -15.11 -12.44
N ARG A 107 1.88 -13.85 -12.24
CA ARG A 107 1.94 -13.31 -10.86
C ARG A 107 0.52 -13.00 -10.41
N THR A 108 -0.25 -14.05 -10.13
CA THR A 108 -1.40 -13.93 -9.26
C THR A 108 -0.83 -13.70 -7.88
N TRP A 109 -0.84 -12.45 -7.42
CA TRP A 109 -0.58 -12.15 -6.02
C TRP A 109 -1.73 -12.75 -5.23
N ASN A 110 -1.49 -13.96 -4.72
CA ASN A 110 -2.44 -14.64 -3.86
C ASN A 110 -2.13 -14.17 -2.45
N LEU A 111 -3.10 -13.52 -1.83
CA LEU A 111 -3.08 -13.24 -0.42
C LEU A 111 -3.42 -14.55 0.30
N PHE A 112 -2.42 -15.22 0.87
CA PHE A 112 -2.63 -16.48 1.58
C PHE A 112 -2.87 -16.22 3.06
N VAL A 113 -3.92 -16.84 3.60
CA VAL A 113 -4.17 -16.90 5.04
C VAL A 113 -3.34 -18.05 5.63
N GLY A 114 -2.26 -17.72 6.33
CA GLY A 114 -1.49 -18.67 7.13
C GLY A 114 -2.09 -18.81 8.52
N ALA A 115 -2.48 -20.03 8.92
CA ALA A 115 -2.86 -20.30 10.31
C ALA A 115 -1.60 -20.65 11.11
N THR A 116 -1.20 -19.80 12.06
CA THR A 116 -0.18 -20.16 13.05
C THR A 116 -0.87 -20.83 14.24
N THR A 117 -0.20 -21.77 14.90
CA THR A 117 -0.78 -22.52 16.02
C THR A 117 -1.25 -21.56 17.14
N SER A 118 -2.57 -21.52 17.33
CA SER A 118 -3.37 -20.69 18.24
C SER A 118 -3.66 -19.24 17.77
N THR A 119 -4.91 -19.03 17.36
CA THR A 119 -5.66 -17.76 17.29
C THR A 119 -5.18 -16.66 16.32
N SER A 120 -3.98 -16.71 15.76
CA SER A 120 -3.48 -15.70 14.81
C SER A 120 -3.49 -16.19 13.35
N PHE A 121 -4.01 -15.35 12.46
CA PHE A 121 -3.82 -15.47 11.01
C PHE A 121 -2.83 -14.40 10.55
N SER A 122 -1.92 -14.78 9.66
CA SER A 122 -1.06 -13.85 8.94
C SER A 122 -1.41 -13.86 7.46
N TYR A 123 -1.11 -12.76 6.80
CA TYR A 123 -1.44 -12.52 5.42
C TYR A 123 -0.14 -12.34 4.64
N GLU A 124 0.14 -13.29 3.76
CA GLU A 124 1.38 -13.31 2.99
C GLU A 124 1.12 -12.83 1.57
N ILE A 125 1.96 -11.91 1.11
CA ILE A 125 2.03 -11.47 -0.28
C ILE A 125 3.11 -12.33 -0.96
N SER A 126 2.71 -13.19 -1.89
CA SER A 126 3.65 -14.05 -2.59
C SER A 126 4.47 -13.28 -3.63
N THR A 127 5.74 -12.96 -3.31
CA THR A 127 6.70 -12.39 -4.26
C THR A 127 7.47 -13.50 -4.99
N PRO A 128 8.15 -13.20 -6.12
CA PRO A 128 9.04 -14.15 -6.80
C PRO A 128 10.19 -14.65 -5.92
N ASP A 129 10.65 -13.81 -4.98
CA ASP A 129 11.79 -14.07 -4.11
C ASP A 129 11.37 -14.69 -2.77
N GLY A 130 10.05 -14.87 -2.57
CA GLY A 130 9.47 -15.49 -1.38
C GLY A 130 8.19 -14.79 -0.89
N GLY A 131 7.52 -15.41 0.07
CA GLY A 131 6.44 -14.76 0.79
C GLY A 131 6.91 -13.61 1.65
N VAL A 132 6.26 -12.45 1.56
CA VAL A 132 6.46 -11.32 2.49
C VAL A 132 5.19 -11.06 3.28
N ASP A 133 5.33 -10.68 4.54
CA ASP A 133 4.17 -10.36 5.38
C ASP A 133 3.52 -9.04 4.94
N ALA A 134 2.20 -9.06 4.76
CA ALA A 134 1.46 -7.90 4.25
C ALA A 134 1.47 -6.70 5.20
N LEU A 135 1.54 -6.95 6.52
CA LEU A 135 1.63 -5.89 7.51
C LEU A 135 3.01 -5.23 7.49
N ASP A 136 4.07 -6.02 7.32
CA ASP A 136 5.43 -5.51 7.14
C ASP A 136 5.53 -4.61 5.90
N VAL A 137 5.00 -5.08 4.75
CA VAL A 137 4.93 -4.27 3.53
C VAL A 137 4.14 -2.98 3.77
N ALA A 138 2.98 -3.07 4.45
CA ALA A 138 2.15 -1.91 4.73
C ALA A 138 2.87 -0.87 5.58
N LYS A 139 3.60 -1.31 6.61
CA LYS A 139 4.41 -0.44 7.46
C LYS A 139 5.54 0.21 6.68
N SER A 140 6.33 -0.58 5.95
CA SER A 140 7.44 -0.07 5.15
C SER A 140 6.98 0.89 4.04
N ALA A 141 5.80 0.68 3.46
CA ALA A 141 5.22 1.61 2.49
C ALA A 141 4.89 2.98 3.12
N ILE A 142 4.43 3.03 4.37
CA ILE A 142 4.25 4.31 5.08
C ILE A 142 5.61 4.99 5.29
N ASP A 143 6.61 4.25 5.77
CA ASP A 143 7.95 4.79 6.03
C ASP A 143 8.59 5.36 4.74
N GLU A 144 8.44 4.66 3.61
CA GLU A 144 8.88 5.11 2.28
C GLU A 144 8.19 6.42 1.87
N TRP A 145 6.87 6.52 2.07
CA TRP A 145 6.12 7.76 1.81
C TRP A 145 6.59 8.91 2.70
N GLU A 146 6.70 8.70 4.01
CA GLU A 146 7.08 9.76 4.95
C GLU A 146 8.51 10.25 4.67
N LYS A 147 9.44 9.33 4.40
CA LYS A 147 10.81 9.66 4.00
C LYS A 147 10.83 10.49 2.72
N GLN A 148 10.05 10.10 1.70
CA GLN A 148 10.02 10.82 0.43
C GLN A 148 9.37 12.20 0.56
N ILE A 149 8.29 12.32 1.33
CA ILE A 149 7.61 13.59 1.63
C ILE A 149 8.58 14.55 2.33
N ALA A 150 9.34 14.05 3.31
CA ALA A 150 10.40 14.82 3.97
C ALA A 150 11.52 15.22 2.99
N ASN A 151 11.93 14.33 2.09
CA ASN A 151 12.94 14.64 1.05
C ASN A 151 12.47 15.72 0.07
N TRP A 152 11.17 15.82 -0.19
CA TRP A 152 10.59 16.91 -0.98
C TRP A 152 10.47 18.23 -0.19
N GLY A 153 10.74 18.21 1.11
CA GLY A 153 10.58 19.36 2.00
C GLY A 153 9.12 19.70 2.28
N LEU A 154 8.21 18.74 2.07
CA LEU A 154 6.81 18.90 2.42
C LEU A 154 6.64 18.63 3.91
N SER A 155 5.98 19.55 4.60
CA SER A 155 5.52 19.33 5.97
C SER A 155 4.02 19.15 5.94
N ALA A 156 3.52 18.11 6.60
CA ALA A 156 2.12 18.05 7.00
C ALA A 156 1.93 19.12 8.08
N VAL A 157 1.77 20.38 7.67
CA VAL A 157 1.42 21.45 8.61
C VAL A 157 -0.03 21.19 9.01
N THR A 158 -0.22 20.86 10.28
CA THR A 158 -1.52 20.64 10.94
C THR A 158 -2.33 21.92 11.07
#